data_AF-A0AAX6SVS3-F1
#
_entry.id   AF-A0AAX6SVS3-F1
#
_cell.length_a   1.000
_cell.length_b   1.000
_cell.length_c   1.000
_cell.angle_alpha   90.00
_cell.angle_beta   90.00
_cell.angle_gamma   90.00
#
_symmetry.space_group_name_H-M   'P 1'
#
loop_
_entity.id
_entity.type
_entity.pdbx_description
1 polymer ?
#
loop_
_entity_poly.entity_id
_entity_poly.type
_entity_poly.pdbx_seq_one_letter_code
_entity_poly.pdbx_strand_id
1 'polypeptide(L)'
;MACEKFADFQIFCACIAETLTKDYKEENPAVPFCEFAETVNEDPQNSEVDKTLLGRIGISAIYFYHKLLQWSKGRKVLDKLYELKIHFTSLKGLTGPAKLAPRCQIVNVAAEIFLKSGSLDGAIWVLRESEWIISTPLWPCDRLDVLNRHNLLCTIAHEILPKSLYRQTFEVLQNLPGFQNSQETVEVSQHSLLFNKLLDACIESNSLGMSSSVAEFMVSRKIPIDFSFLRRLITSLGRSCLWLKARTHYKSALSLGCYPPLEGNLYRKLLLVPCYLSEIEMLLAIEIFLVSNASSIQSPGNSTQVLQIVLKRCEENKSRSEDDYQAAVERLILAARISDPKLFIKHVTVNVNKEQVYSLEHCSALKWLKENMKWAGKVWLFSNH
;
A
#
# COMPACT_ATOMS: atom_id res chain seq x y z
N MET A 1 -31.54 -45.36 2.00
CA MET A 1 -32.41 -44.70 3.01
C MET A 1 -31.90 -43.36 3.55
N ALA A 2 -30.78 -43.27 4.30
CA ALA A 2 -30.32 -41.95 4.81
C ALA A 2 -29.83 -40.99 3.70
N CYS A 3 -29.22 -41.53 2.65
CA CYS A 3 -28.71 -40.78 1.50
C CYS A 3 -29.83 -40.25 0.57
N GLU A 4 -30.91 -41.00 0.36
CA GLU A 4 -32.05 -40.60 -0.48
C GLU A 4 -32.84 -39.45 0.15
N LYS A 5 -33.10 -39.50 1.46
CA LYS A 5 -33.76 -38.41 2.20
C LYS A 5 -33.00 -37.08 2.12
N PHE A 6 -31.67 -37.14 2.09
CA PHE A 6 -30.83 -35.95 1.94
C PHE A 6 -30.88 -35.36 0.53
N ALA A 7 -30.89 -36.21 -0.50
CA ALA A 7 -31.04 -35.78 -1.89
C ALA A 7 -32.41 -35.14 -2.14
N ASP A 8 -33.49 -35.75 -1.66
CA ASP A 8 -34.85 -35.22 -1.77
C ASP A 8 -34.98 -33.87 -1.05
N PHE A 9 -34.36 -33.73 0.14
CA PHE A 9 -34.32 -32.47 0.87
C PHE A 9 -33.58 -31.37 0.10
N GLN A 10 -32.43 -31.68 -0.52
CA GLN A 10 -31.73 -30.69 -1.35
C GLN A 10 -32.54 -30.24 -2.57
N ILE A 11 -33.27 -31.16 -3.21
CA ILE A 11 -34.17 -30.86 -4.33
C ILE A 11 -35.29 -29.93 -3.87
N PHE A 12 -35.92 -30.23 -2.74
CA PHE A 12 -36.96 -29.36 -2.16
C PHE A 12 -36.45 -27.93 -1.93
N CYS A 13 -35.26 -27.79 -1.36
CA CYS A 13 -34.68 -26.48 -1.09
C CYS A 13 -34.31 -25.71 -2.36
N ALA A 14 -33.89 -26.41 -3.42
CA ALA A 14 -33.67 -25.82 -4.73
C ALA A 14 -34.98 -25.27 -5.32
N CYS A 15 -36.09 -26.01 -5.20
CA CYS A 15 -37.41 -25.53 -5.62
C CYS A 15 -37.85 -24.28 -4.85
N ILE A 16 -37.54 -24.20 -3.55
CA ILE A 16 -37.79 -22.98 -2.75
C ILE A 16 -36.99 -21.81 -3.33
N ALA A 17 -35.68 -21.97 -3.55
CA ALA A 17 -34.83 -20.91 -4.10
C ALA A 17 -35.33 -20.41 -5.47
N GLU A 18 -35.79 -21.30 -6.34
CA GLU A 18 -36.42 -20.93 -7.61
C GLU A 18 -37.73 -20.17 -7.41
N THR A 19 -38.56 -20.61 -6.46
CA THR A 19 -39.86 -19.96 -6.20
C THR A 19 -39.68 -18.55 -5.67
N LEU A 20 -38.74 -18.35 -4.74
CA LEU A 20 -38.43 -17.04 -4.15
C LEU A 20 -37.80 -16.05 -5.14
N THR A 21 -37.39 -16.51 -6.32
CA THR A 21 -36.79 -15.70 -7.38
C THR A 21 -37.70 -15.54 -8.60
N LYS A 22 -38.88 -16.17 -8.66
CA LYS A 22 -39.80 -16.13 -9.81
C LYS A 22 -40.57 -14.81 -9.95
N ASP A 23 -40.93 -14.12 -8.87
CA ASP A 23 -41.70 -12.88 -8.90
C ASP A 23 -40.83 -11.61 -9.07
N TYR A 24 -40.12 -11.53 -10.20
CA TYR A 24 -39.31 -10.36 -10.53
C TYR A 24 -40.18 -9.28 -11.22
N LYS A 25 -40.74 -8.35 -10.44
CA LYS A 25 -41.16 -7.05 -10.97
C LYS A 25 -40.18 -5.98 -10.50
N GLU A 26 -39.59 -5.22 -11.41
CA GLU A 26 -38.58 -4.18 -11.09
C GLU A 26 -39.12 -3.16 -10.09
N GLU A 27 -40.39 -2.79 -10.22
CA GLU A 27 -41.06 -1.82 -9.35
C GLU A 27 -41.43 -2.37 -7.97
N ASN A 28 -41.51 -3.71 -7.80
CA ASN A 28 -41.89 -4.30 -6.52
C ASN A 28 -40.67 -4.28 -5.57
N PRO A 29 -40.70 -3.52 -4.46
CA PRO A 29 -39.59 -3.47 -3.52
C PRO A 29 -39.46 -4.74 -2.66
N ALA A 30 -40.47 -5.63 -2.68
CA ALA A 30 -40.47 -6.85 -1.90
C ALA A 30 -39.35 -7.81 -2.33
N VAL A 31 -38.77 -8.48 -1.34
CA VAL A 31 -37.75 -9.51 -1.54
C VAL A 31 -38.26 -10.75 -0.79
N PRO A 32 -38.92 -11.70 -1.49
CA PRO A 32 -39.59 -12.84 -0.86
C PRO A 32 -38.69 -13.66 0.07
N PHE A 33 -37.38 -13.70 -0.23
CA PHE A 33 -36.38 -14.33 0.63
C PHE A 33 -36.37 -13.78 2.06
N CYS A 34 -36.57 -12.46 2.26
CA CYS A 34 -36.47 -11.86 3.58
C CYS A 34 -37.58 -12.33 4.51
N GLU A 35 -38.84 -12.32 4.05
CA GLU A 35 -39.99 -12.82 4.81
C GLU A 35 -39.89 -14.32 5.08
N PHE A 36 -39.44 -15.08 4.07
CA PHE A 36 -39.17 -16.51 4.23
C PHE A 36 -38.09 -16.78 5.30
N ALA A 37 -36.99 -16.04 5.26
CA ALA A 37 -35.89 -16.22 6.21
C ALA A 37 -36.27 -15.83 7.64
N GLU A 38 -37.08 -14.78 7.82
CA GLU A 38 -37.65 -14.41 9.13
C GLU A 38 -38.54 -15.54 9.68
N THR A 39 -39.47 -16.04 8.85
CA THR A 39 -40.40 -17.11 9.24
C THR A 39 -39.66 -18.38 9.67
N VAL A 40 -38.63 -18.79 8.92
CA VAL A 40 -37.81 -19.96 9.28
C VAL A 40 -36.99 -19.71 10.55
N ASN A 41 -36.56 -18.46 10.78
CA ASN A 41 -35.74 -18.14 11.94
C ASN A 41 -36.54 -18.04 13.25
N GLU A 42 -37.81 -17.69 13.18
CA GLU A 42 -38.74 -17.62 14.33
C GLU A 42 -39.15 -19.00 14.87
N ASP A 43 -38.88 -20.08 14.14
CA ASP A 43 -39.16 -21.45 14.61
C ASP A 43 -38.28 -21.79 15.84
N PRO A 44 -38.87 -22.13 17.00
CA PRO A 44 -38.12 -22.52 18.20
C PRO A 44 -37.22 -23.76 18.01
N GLN A 45 -37.48 -24.56 16.96
CA GLN A 45 -36.69 -25.75 16.60
C GLN A 45 -35.57 -25.45 15.59
N ASN A 46 -35.37 -24.18 15.21
CA ASN A 46 -34.36 -23.75 14.26
C ASN A 46 -32.96 -24.21 14.67
N SER A 47 -32.35 -25.01 13.79
CA SER A 47 -31.05 -25.64 13.97
C SER A 47 -29.96 -24.98 13.12
N GLU A 48 -28.68 -25.28 13.37
CA GLU A 48 -27.59 -24.83 12.49
C GLU A 48 -27.72 -25.36 11.05
N VAL A 49 -28.47 -26.45 10.84
CA VAL A 49 -28.78 -26.97 9.51
C VAL A 49 -29.69 -26.01 8.75
N ASP A 50 -30.65 -25.38 9.43
CA ASP A 50 -31.60 -24.43 8.84
C ASP A 50 -30.90 -23.12 8.48
N LYS A 51 -29.98 -22.63 9.31
CA LYS A 51 -29.14 -21.47 8.96
C LYS A 51 -28.25 -21.73 7.76
N THR A 52 -27.64 -22.92 7.70
CA THR A 52 -26.84 -23.34 6.53
C THR A 52 -27.72 -23.30 5.29
N LEU A 53 -28.94 -23.85 5.37
CA LEU A 53 -29.86 -23.88 4.25
C LEU A 53 -30.29 -22.48 3.81
N LEU A 54 -30.71 -21.62 4.74
CA LEU A 54 -31.05 -20.22 4.49
C LEU A 54 -29.90 -19.50 3.80
N GLY A 55 -28.66 -19.73 4.22
CA GLY A 55 -27.48 -19.21 3.55
C GLY A 55 -27.38 -19.65 2.09
N ARG A 56 -27.58 -20.94 1.80
CA ARG A 56 -27.50 -21.46 0.42
C ARG A 56 -28.64 -20.97 -0.47
N ILE A 57 -29.86 -20.81 0.07
CA ILE A 57 -31.00 -20.19 -0.61
C ILE A 57 -30.68 -18.71 -0.88
N GLY A 58 -30.18 -17.99 0.12
CA GLY A 58 -29.80 -16.58 0.03
C GLY A 58 -28.74 -16.33 -1.04
N ILE A 59 -27.70 -17.15 -1.12
CA ILE A 59 -26.69 -17.08 -2.19
C ILE A 59 -27.35 -17.22 -3.57
N SER A 60 -28.30 -18.15 -3.71
CA SER A 60 -29.02 -18.36 -4.98
C SER A 60 -29.84 -17.11 -5.37
N ALA A 61 -30.49 -16.46 -4.39
CA ALA A 61 -31.21 -15.20 -4.61
C ALA A 61 -30.28 -14.02 -4.95
N ILE A 62 -29.13 -13.92 -4.27
CA ILE A 62 -28.10 -12.91 -4.55
C ILE A 62 -27.60 -13.02 -5.99
N TYR A 63 -27.28 -14.24 -6.46
CA TYR A 63 -26.86 -14.47 -7.85
C TYR A 63 -27.95 -14.12 -8.86
N PHE A 64 -29.21 -14.43 -8.54
CA PHE A 64 -30.35 -14.05 -9.37
C PHE A 64 -30.46 -12.53 -9.52
N TYR A 65 -30.43 -11.79 -8.41
CA TYR A 65 -30.50 -10.33 -8.44
C TYR A 65 -29.25 -9.68 -9.04
N HIS A 66 -28.06 -10.26 -8.86
CA HIS A 66 -26.83 -9.82 -9.51
C HIS A 66 -26.94 -9.93 -11.03
N LYS A 67 -27.40 -11.07 -11.54
CA LYS A 67 -27.61 -11.29 -12.99
C LYS A 67 -28.59 -10.28 -13.59
N LEU A 68 -29.60 -9.86 -12.84
CA LEU A 68 -30.58 -8.87 -13.25
C LEU A 68 -30.19 -7.42 -12.91
N LEU A 69 -28.99 -7.19 -12.35
CA LEU A 69 -28.52 -5.87 -11.91
C LEU A 69 -29.44 -5.18 -10.88
N GLN A 70 -30.24 -5.96 -10.15
CA GLN A 70 -31.17 -5.47 -9.11
C GLN A 70 -30.45 -5.28 -7.77
N TRP A 71 -29.50 -4.34 -7.73
CA TRP A 71 -28.59 -4.14 -6.60
C TRP A 71 -29.31 -3.93 -5.27
N SER A 72 -30.37 -3.11 -5.24
CA SER A 72 -31.13 -2.84 -4.03
C SER A 72 -31.79 -4.09 -3.44
N LYS A 73 -32.26 -5.02 -4.29
CA LYS A 73 -32.86 -6.28 -3.83
C LYS A 73 -31.80 -7.27 -3.37
N GLY A 74 -30.70 -7.39 -4.12
CA GLY A 74 -29.54 -8.18 -3.71
C GLY A 74 -28.99 -7.71 -2.35
N ARG A 75 -28.92 -6.40 -2.13
CA ARG A 75 -28.50 -5.81 -0.85
C ARG A 75 -29.41 -6.22 0.30
N LYS A 76 -30.74 -6.17 0.12
CA LYS A 76 -31.70 -6.62 1.16
C LYS A 76 -31.48 -8.08 1.55
N VAL A 77 -31.16 -8.96 0.59
CA VAL A 77 -30.82 -10.36 0.89
C VAL A 77 -29.55 -10.43 1.74
N LEU A 78 -28.49 -9.71 1.36
CA LEU A 78 -27.23 -9.67 2.10
C LEU A 78 -27.40 -9.09 3.52
N ASP A 79 -28.15 -8.00 3.65
CA ASP A 79 -28.46 -7.37 4.94
C ASP A 79 -29.22 -8.35 5.85
N LYS A 80 -30.18 -9.12 5.29
CA LYS A 80 -30.91 -10.14 6.05
C LYS A 80 -30.01 -11.32 6.46
N LEU A 81 -29.13 -11.80 5.58
CA LEU A 81 -28.14 -12.83 5.93
C LEU A 81 -27.22 -12.37 7.06
N TYR A 82 -26.80 -11.10 7.03
CA TYR A 82 -26.00 -10.49 8.09
C TYR A 82 -26.76 -10.38 9.42
N GLU A 83 -28.00 -9.89 9.38
CA GLU A 83 -28.88 -9.77 10.55
C GLU A 83 -29.09 -11.12 11.26
N LEU A 84 -29.28 -12.17 10.47
CA LEU A 84 -29.45 -13.55 10.94
C LEU A 84 -28.13 -14.25 11.32
N LYS A 85 -26.98 -13.54 11.22
CA LYS A 85 -25.64 -14.06 11.51
C LYS A 85 -25.28 -15.33 10.73
N ILE A 86 -25.68 -15.37 9.44
CA ILE A 86 -25.41 -16.50 8.57
C ILE A 86 -24.06 -16.31 7.86
N HIS A 87 -23.11 -17.23 8.09
CA HIS A 87 -21.77 -17.24 7.49
C HIS A 87 -21.76 -17.73 6.03
N PHE A 88 -22.43 -16.98 5.14
CA PHE A 88 -22.68 -17.43 3.77
C PHE A 88 -21.42 -17.51 2.89
N THR A 89 -20.34 -16.79 3.20
CA THR A 89 -19.12 -16.77 2.37
C THR A 89 -18.37 -18.11 2.34
N SER A 90 -18.76 -19.06 3.21
CA SER A 90 -18.22 -20.43 3.26
C SER A 90 -19.12 -21.47 2.59
N LEU A 91 -20.29 -21.05 2.07
CA LEU A 91 -21.33 -21.93 1.55
C LEU A 91 -21.42 -21.86 0.02
N LYS A 92 -22.08 -22.86 -0.59
CA LYS A 92 -22.46 -22.85 -2.02
C LYS A 92 -23.95 -22.63 -2.19
N GLY A 93 -24.35 -22.01 -3.29
CA GLY A 93 -25.76 -21.94 -3.67
C GLY A 93 -26.40 -23.31 -3.88
N LEU A 94 -27.73 -23.31 -4.05
CA LEU A 94 -28.51 -24.51 -4.33
C LEU A 94 -28.78 -24.68 -5.83
N THR A 95 -28.89 -23.57 -6.55
CA THR A 95 -29.32 -23.56 -7.96
C THR A 95 -28.37 -22.79 -8.87
N GLY A 96 -28.45 -23.08 -10.17
CA GLY A 96 -27.75 -22.34 -11.22
C GLY A 96 -26.23 -22.25 -11.05
N PRO A 97 -25.60 -21.16 -11.51
CA PRO A 97 -24.16 -20.94 -11.39
C PRO A 97 -23.67 -20.94 -9.93
N ALA A 98 -24.50 -20.50 -8.99
CA ALA A 98 -24.16 -20.41 -7.58
C ALA A 98 -23.84 -21.77 -6.92
N LYS A 99 -24.37 -22.87 -7.48
CA LYS A 99 -24.11 -24.25 -6.99
C LYS A 99 -22.68 -24.70 -7.25
N LEU A 100 -22.06 -24.23 -8.33
CA LEU A 100 -20.71 -24.61 -8.75
C LEU A 100 -19.68 -23.50 -8.55
N ALA A 101 -20.15 -22.29 -8.22
CA ALA A 101 -19.31 -21.12 -8.03
C ALA A 101 -18.16 -21.38 -7.04
N PRO A 102 -16.94 -20.94 -7.36
CA PRO A 102 -15.85 -20.92 -6.40
C PRO A 102 -16.10 -19.86 -5.32
N ARG A 103 -15.40 -19.98 -4.19
CA ARG A 103 -15.60 -19.12 -3.01
C ARG A 103 -15.36 -17.66 -3.34
N CYS A 104 -14.31 -17.37 -4.11
CA CYS A 104 -14.00 -16.03 -4.61
C CYS A 104 -15.17 -15.39 -5.35
N GLN A 105 -15.89 -16.16 -6.19
CA GLN A 105 -16.98 -15.62 -7.00
C GLN A 105 -18.18 -15.24 -6.14
N ILE A 106 -18.53 -16.06 -5.14
CA ILE A 106 -19.61 -15.74 -4.19
C ILE A 106 -19.30 -14.45 -3.43
N VAL A 107 -18.06 -14.31 -2.95
CA VAL A 107 -17.59 -13.11 -2.26
C VAL A 107 -17.56 -11.90 -3.21
N ASN A 108 -17.11 -12.06 -4.45
CA ASN A 108 -17.09 -11.00 -5.46
C ASN A 108 -18.49 -10.46 -5.73
N VAL A 109 -19.45 -11.35 -5.98
CA VAL A 109 -20.84 -10.99 -6.26
C VAL A 109 -21.45 -10.23 -5.09
N ALA A 110 -21.25 -10.70 -3.86
CA ALA A 110 -21.75 -10.03 -2.66
C ALA A 110 -21.13 -8.63 -2.46
N ALA A 111 -19.80 -8.53 -2.58
CA ALA A 111 -19.10 -7.27 -2.46
C ALA A 111 -19.48 -6.28 -3.59
N GLU A 112 -19.68 -6.76 -4.81
CA GLU A 112 -20.13 -5.94 -5.94
C GLU A 112 -21.56 -5.41 -5.73
N ILE A 113 -22.49 -6.22 -5.22
CA ILE A 113 -23.84 -5.75 -4.87
C ILE A 113 -23.78 -4.63 -3.84
N PHE A 114 -22.97 -4.79 -2.79
CA PHE A 114 -22.79 -3.73 -1.79
C PHE A 114 -22.20 -2.47 -2.41
N LEU A 115 -21.16 -2.61 -3.24
CA LEU A 115 -20.54 -1.50 -3.95
C LEU A 115 -21.55 -0.75 -4.85
N LYS A 116 -22.26 -1.47 -5.72
CA LYS A 116 -23.24 -0.91 -6.66
C LYS A 116 -24.49 -0.35 -5.99
N SER A 117 -24.78 -0.76 -4.76
CA SER A 117 -25.84 -0.19 -3.94
C SER A 117 -25.36 0.94 -3.01
N GLY A 118 -24.12 1.41 -3.18
CA GLY A 118 -23.54 2.56 -2.47
C GLY A 118 -23.02 2.25 -1.06
N SER A 119 -22.85 0.97 -0.70
CA SER A 119 -22.36 0.53 0.61
C SER A 119 -20.90 0.06 0.52
N LEU A 120 -19.95 0.99 0.66
CA LEU A 120 -18.52 0.63 0.73
C LEU A 120 -18.21 -0.22 1.96
N ASP A 121 -18.77 0.13 3.12
CA ASP A 121 -18.55 -0.62 4.36
C ASP A 121 -19.04 -2.07 4.23
N GLY A 122 -20.18 -2.29 3.57
CA GLY A 122 -20.69 -3.63 3.28
C GLY A 122 -19.75 -4.42 2.36
N ALA A 123 -19.23 -3.79 1.31
CA ALA A 123 -18.29 -4.43 0.40
C ALA A 123 -16.98 -4.84 1.10
N ILE A 124 -16.40 -3.93 1.90
CA ILE A 124 -15.20 -4.22 2.70
C ILE A 124 -15.48 -5.28 3.76
N TRP A 125 -16.66 -5.24 4.40
CA TRP A 125 -17.05 -6.23 5.40
C TRP A 125 -17.08 -7.65 4.84
N VAL A 126 -17.71 -7.88 3.68
CA VAL A 126 -17.73 -9.21 3.03
C VAL A 126 -16.30 -9.68 2.73
N LEU A 127 -15.44 -8.78 2.24
CA LEU A 127 -14.05 -9.11 1.94
C LEU A 127 -13.28 -9.51 3.21
N ARG A 128 -13.42 -8.76 4.31
CA ARG A 128 -12.79 -9.08 5.60
C ARG A 128 -13.33 -10.35 6.22
N GLU A 129 -14.64 -10.58 6.20
CA GLU A 129 -15.26 -11.80 6.75
C GLU A 129 -14.79 -13.04 5.99
N SER A 130 -14.58 -12.90 4.69
CA SER A 130 -13.99 -13.96 3.87
C SER A 130 -12.47 -14.11 4.03
N GLU A 131 -11.83 -13.33 4.90
CA GLU A 131 -10.37 -13.25 5.07
C GLU A 131 -9.63 -12.89 3.77
N TRP A 132 -10.25 -12.07 2.92
CA TRP A 132 -9.73 -11.66 1.63
C TRP A 132 -9.41 -12.81 0.67
N ILE A 133 -10.04 -13.96 0.87
CA ILE A 133 -9.68 -15.17 0.15
C ILE A 133 -9.91 -15.05 -1.36
N ILE A 134 -8.92 -15.50 -2.12
CA ILE A 134 -9.01 -15.61 -3.58
C ILE A 134 -9.17 -17.08 -3.91
N SER A 135 -8.08 -17.85 -3.95
CA SER A 135 -8.11 -19.27 -4.31
C SER A 135 -7.67 -20.15 -3.14
N THR A 136 -8.26 -21.34 -3.00
CA THR A 136 -7.79 -22.37 -2.08
C THR A 136 -7.77 -23.74 -2.76
N PRO A 137 -7.01 -24.73 -2.25
CA PRO A 137 -7.05 -26.09 -2.79
C PRO A 137 -8.47 -26.71 -2.80
N LEU A 138 -9.30 -26.35 -1.80
CA LEU A 138 -10.69 -26.81 -1.69
C LEU A 138 -11.65 -26.06 -2.63
N TRP A 139 -11.30 -24.84 -3.01
CA TRP A 139 -12.08 -23.95 -3.86
C TRP A 139 -11.15 -23.25 -4.86
N PRO A 140 -10.70 -23.98 -5.90
CA PRO A 140 -9.83 -23.38 -6.91
C PRO A 140 -10.61 -22.32 -7.69
N CYS A 141 -9.98 -21.17 -7.90
CA CYS A 141 -10.48 -20.12 -8.77
C CYS A 141 -9.71 -20.13 -10.10
N ASP A 142 -10.40 -19.81 -11.19
CA ASP A 142 -9.78 -19.71 -12.50
C ASP A 142 -9.16 -18.32 -12.72
N ARG A 143 -8.58 -18.10 -13.92
CA ARG A 143 -7.96 -16.81 -14.25
C ARG A 143 -8.97 -15.67 -14.34
N LEU A 144 -10.20 -15.95 -14.78
CA LEU A 144 -11.25 -14.94 -14.91
C LEU A 144 -11.75 -14.51 -13.53
N ASP A 145 -11.88 -15.43 -12.59
CA ASP A 145 -12.22 -15.14 -11.20
C ASP A 145 -11.19 -14.23 -10.53
N VAL A 146 -9.90 -14.52 -10.73
CA VAL A 146 -8.80 -13.71 -10.21
C VAL A 146 -8.81 -12.30 -10.83
N LEU A 147 -9.07 -12.20 -12.15
CA LEU A 147 -9.20 -10.91 -12.83
C LEU A 147 -10.41 -10.11 -12.31
N ASN A 148 -11.54 -10.77 -12.09
CA ASN A 148 -12.73 -10.13 -11.53
C ASN A 148 -12.48 -9.62 -10.11
N ARG A 149 -11.76 -10.40 -9.28
CA ARG A 149 -11.31 -9.96 -7.96
C ARG A 149 -10.39 -8.75 -8.06
N HIS A 150 -9.41 -8.76 -8.96
CA HIS A 150 -8.53 -7.60 -9.20
C HIS A 150 -9.36 -6.34 -9.52
N ASN A 151 -10.23 -6.40 -10.53
CA ASN A 151 -11.05 -5.27 -10.97
C ASN A 151 -11.94 -4.72 -9.86
N LEU A 152 -12.54 -5.62 -9.07
CA LEU A 152 -13.36 -5.24 -7.92
C LEU A 152 -12.55 -4.47 -6.88
N LEU A 153 -11.39 -5.00 -6.46
CA LEU A 153 -10.54 -4.35 -5.46
C LEU A 153 -9.98 -3.02 -5.97
N CYS A 154 -9.62 -2.93 -7.26
CA CYS A 154 -9.21 -1.66 -7.87
C CYS A 154 -10.34 -0.62 -7.84
N THR A 155 -11.57 -1.03 -8.12
CA THR A 155 -12.75 -0.13 -8.07
C THR A 155 -12.99 0.34 -6.64
N ILE A 156 -12.96 -0.56 -5.66
CA ILE A 156 -13.12 -0.24 -4.24
C ILE A 156 -12.02 0.74 -3.80
N ALA A 157 -10.75 0.47 -4.11
CA ALA A 157 -9.65 1.37 -3.77
C ALA A 157 -9.82 2.77 -4.40
N HIS A 158 -10.30 2.83 -5.64
CA HIS A 158 -10.57 4.08 -6.34
C HIS A 158 -11.71 4.88 -5.69
N GLU A 159 -12.74 4.23 -5.16
CA GLU A 159 -13.85 4.90 -4.46
C GLU A 159 -13.51 5.33 -3.03
N ILE A 160 -12.62 4.60 -2.35
CA ILE A 160 -12.19 4.90 -0.98
C ILE A 160 -11.17 6.05 -0.94
N LEU A 161 -10.23 6.08 -1.90
CA LEU A 161 -9.10 7.01 -1.87
C LEU A 161 -9.52 8.50 -1.79
N PRO A 162 -10.47 9.02 -2.60
CA PRO A 162 -10.92 10.41 -2.50
C PRO A 162 -11.55 10.77 -1.15
N LYS A 163 -12.01 9.78 -0.38
CA LYS A 163 -12.58 9.96 0.97
C LYS A 163 -11.50 10.07 2.05
N SER A 164 -10.22 10.10 1.67
CA SER A 164 -9.07 10.17 2.59
C SER A 164 -8.96 9.00 3.57
N LEU A 165 -9.63 7.87 3.28
CA LEU A 165 -9.59 6.65 4.09
C LEU A 165 -8.35 5.81 3.71
N TYR A 166 -7.16 6.38 3.91
CA TYR A 166 -5.90 5.82 3.43
C TYR A 166 -5.59 4.43 3.99
N ARG A 167 -5.92 4.17 5.27
CA ARG A 167 -5.71 2.85 5.88
C ARG A 167 -6.54 1.77 5.22
N GLN A 168 -7.82 2.07 4.93
CA GLN A 168 -8.71 1.12 4.24
C GLN A 168 -8.29 0.93 2.79
N THR A 169 -7.89 2.01 2.11
CA THR A 169 -7.35 1.93 0.74
C THR A 169 -6.12 1.03 0.72
N PHE A 170 -5.20 1.22 1.67
CA PHE A 170 -4.01 0.39 1.78
C PHE A 170 -4.34 -1.08 2.03
N GLU A 171 -5.24 -1.37 2.98
CA GLU A 171 -5.72 -2.72 3.27
C GLU A 171 -6.29 -3.42 2.02
N VAL A 172 -7.11 -2.72 1.24
CA VAL A 172 -7.65 -3.25 -0.03
C VAL A 172 -6.53 -3.56 -1.03
N LEU A 173 -5.57 -2.64 -1.20
CA LEU A 173 -4.46 -2.83 -2.14
C LEU A 173 -3.50 -3.96 -1.71
N GLN A 174 -3.30 -4.16 -0.41
CA GLN A 174 -2.47 -5.25 0.12
C GLN A 174 -3.03 -6.64 -0.19
N ASN A 175 -4.33 -6.72 -0.47
CA ASN A 175 -5.05 -7.95 -0.79
C ASN A 175 -5.34 -8.12 -2.29
N LEU A 176 -4.69 -7.32 -3.14
CA LEU A 176 -4.73 -7.56 -4.58
C LEU A 176 -4.10 -8.92 -4.94
N PRO A 177 -4.56 -9.58 -6.01
CA PRO A 177 -3.94 -10.81 -6.49
C PRO A 177 -2.43 -10.64 -6.73
N GLY A 178 -1.64 -11.68 -6.44
CA GLY A 178 -0.18 -11.72 -6.53
C GLY A 178 0.54 -11.55 -5.19
N PHE A 179 -0.16 -11.10 -4.13
CA PHE A 179 0.46 -10.91 -2.80
C PHE A 179 0.26 -12.07 -1.82
N GLN A 180 -0.83 -12.83 -1.95
CA GLN A 180 -1.22 -13.87 -0.98
C GLN A 180 -0.68 -15.26 -1.34
N ASN A 181 -0.75 -15.66 -2.61
CA ASN A 181 -0.33 -17.01 -3.04
C ASN A 181 0.84 -16.95 -4.02
N SER A 182 1.90 -17.73 -3.75
CA SER A 182 3.07 -17.85 -4.63
C SER A 182 2.78 -18.51 -5.98
N GLN A 183 1.61 -19.11 -6.14
CA GLN A 183 1.14 -19.74 -7.39
C GLN A 183 0.40 -18.77 -8.32
N GLU A 184 0.05 -17.57 -7.86
CA GLU A 184 -0.62 -16.56 -8.69
C GLU A 184 0.41 -15.96 -9.66
N THR A 185 0.18 -16.15 -10.97
CA THR A 185 1.07 -15.65 -12.03
C THR A 185 0.93 -14.14 -12.28
N VAL A 186 0.31 -13.40 -11.36
CA VAL A 186 0.03 -11.97 -11.52
C VAL A 186 1.29 -11.17 -11.20
N GLU A 187 1.74 -10.38 -12.17
CA GLU A 187 2.94 -9.57 -12.00
C GLU A 187 2.65 -8.41 -11.03
N VAL A 188 3.29 -8.45 -9.87
CA VAL A 188 3.13 -7.46 -8.79
C VAL A 188 3.40 -6.02 -9.24
N SER A 189 4.25 -5.83 -10.25
CA SER A 189 4.60 -4.52 -10.83
C SER A 189 3.38 -3.78 -11.40
N GLN A 190 2.35 -4.50 -11.86
CA GLN A 190 1.13 -3.93 -12.43
C GLN A 190 0.36 -3.07 -11.42
N HIS A 191 0.56 -3.31 -10.12
CA HIS A 191 -0.08 -2.54 -9.06
C HIS A 191 0.65 -1.22 -8.73
N SER A 192 1.83 -0.97 -9.34
CA SER A 192 2.66 0.20 -9.05
C SER A 192 1.90 1.51 -9.15
N LEU A 193 1.07 1.70 -10.18
CA LEU A 193 0.31 2.94 -10.36
C LEU A 193 -0.64 3.22 -9.18
N LEU A 194 -1.33 2.19 -8.67
CA LEU A 194 -2.29 2.32 -7.58
C LEU A 194 -1.59 2.65 -6.26
N PHE A 195 -0.49 1.94 -5.96
CA PHE A 195 0.28 2.19 -4.76
C PHE A 195 0.96 3.57 -4.77
N ASN A 196 1.49 4.01 -5.92
CA ASN A 196 2.06 5.36 -6.04
C ASN A 196 1.00 6.45 -5.88
N LYS A 197 -0.23 6.27 -6.42
CA LYS A 197 -1.35 7.19 -6.17
C LYS A 197 -1.72 7.28 -4.68
N LEU A 198 -1.77 6.15 -3.98
CA LEU A 198 -2.02 6.14 -2.54
C LEU A 198 -0.88 6.83 -1.77
N LEU A 199 0.37 6.54 -2.14
CA LEU A 199 1.55 7.13 -1.52
C LEU A 199 1.54 8.66 -1.66
N ASP A 200 1.28 9.16 -2.87
CA ASP A 200 1.20 10.59 -3.15
C ASP A 200 0.10 11.26 -2.31
N ALA A 201 -1.12 10.72 -2.33
CA ALA A 201 -2.23 11.25 -1.53
C ALA A 201 -1.93 11.25 -0.01
N CYS A 202 -1.22 10.22 0.49
CA CYS A 202 -0.78 10.20 1.88
C CYS A 202 0.28 11.27 2.19
N ILE A 203 1.18 11.56 1.26
CA ILE A 203 2.20 12.61 1.42
C ILE A 203 1.54 14.00 1.37
N GLU A 204 0.64 14.24 0.42
CA GLU A 204 -0.08 15.51 0.26
C GLU A 204 -0.95 15.85 1.48
N SER A 205 -1.60 14.84 2.06
CA SER A 205 -2.38 14.99 3.29
C SER A 205 -1.55 14.98 4.59
N ASN A 206 -0.21 14.96 4.48
CA ASN A 206 0.72 14.87 5.60
C ASN A 206 0.48 13.65 6.53
N SER A 207 -0.09 12.56 5.99
CA SER A 207 -0.25 11.27 6.68
C SER A 207 1.06 10.47 6.64
N LEU A 208 2.10 10.98 7.32
CA LEU A 208 3.47 10.44 7.27
C LEU A 208 3.59 9.02 7.81
N GLY A 209 2.75 8.65 8.78
CA GLY A 209 2.66 7.27 9.27
C GLY A 209 2.24 6.30 8.18
N MET A 210 1.16 6.63 7.46
CA MET A 210 0.61 5.80 6.39
C MET A 210 1.53 5.74 5.17
N SER A 211 2.05 6.88 4.71
CA SER A 211 2.98 6.92 3.57
C SER A 211 4.26 6.12 3.85
N SER A 212 4.79 6.13 5.08
CA SER A 212 5.90 5.24 5.49
C SER A 212 5.55 3.77 5.34
N SER A 213 4.40 3.33 5.87
CA SER A 213 3.94 1.94 5.77
C SER A 213 3.72 1.50 4.32
N VAL A 214 3.17 2.38 3.48
CA VAL A 214 2.96 2.13 2.05
C VAL A 214 4.29 1.94 1.34
N ALA A 215 5.24 2.85 1.53
CA ALA A 215 6.56 2.76 0.91
C ALA A 215 7.34 1.51 1.40
N GLU A 216 7.32 1.21 2.69
CA GLU A 216 7.93 -0.02 3.26
C GLU A 216 7.35 -1.28 2.61
N PHE A 217 6.02 -1.34 2.46
CA PHE A 217 5.37 -2.47 1.79
C PHE A 217 5.80 -2.58 0.32
N MET A 218 5.81 -1.46 -0.42
CA MET A 218 6.26 -1.45 -1.82
C MET A 218 7.69 -1.95 -1.96
N VAL A 219 8.62 -1.51 -1.10
CA VAL A 219 10.00 -2.00 -1.08
C VAL A 219 10.04 -3.51 -0.81
N SER A 220 9.35 -3.98 0.24
CA SER A 220 9.36 -5.40 0.63
C SER A 220 8.79 -6.34 -0.43
N ARG A 221 7.80 -5.87 -1.19
CA ARG A 221 7.13 -6.61 -2.26
C ARG A 221 7.71 -6.34 -3.65
N LYS A 222 8.81 -5.56 -3.74
CA LYS A 222 9.45 -5.16 -5.00
C LYS A 222 8.49 -4.47 -5.98
N ILE A 223 7.53 -3.70 -5.46
CA ILE A 223 6.65 -2.86 -6.26
C ILE A 223 7.43 -1.60 -6.65
N PRO A 224 7.53 -1.24 -7.94
CA PRO A 224 8.19 -0.02 -8.36
C PRO A 224 7.60 1.23 -7.68
N ILE A 225 8.46 2.02 -7.05
CA ILE A 225 8.12 3.30 -6.40
C ILE A 225 8.59 4.43 -7.30
N ASP A 226 7.75 5.41 -7.55
CA ASP A 226 8.18 6.65 -8.19
C ASP A 226 9.14 7.40 -7.26
N PHE A 227 10.36 7.63 -7.74
CA PHE A 227 11.41 8.27 -6.96
C PHE A 227 11.05 9.69 -6.53
N SER A 228 10.23 10.42 -7.29
CA SER A 228 9.76 11.74 -6.88
C SER A 228 8.94 11.67 -5.59
N PHE A 229 8.06 10.67 -5.46
CA PHE A 229 7.26 10.46 -4.25
C PHE A 229 8.11 9.96 -3.09
N LEU A 230 9.05 9.04 -3.32
CA LEU A 230 9.96 8.56 -2.28
C LEU A 230 10.82 9.70 -1.71
N ARG A 231 11.34 10.58 -2.56
CA ARG A 231 12.13 11.77 -2.17
C ARG A 231 11.29 12.79 -1.40
N ARG A 232 10.05 13.04 -1.85
CA ARG A 232 9.08 13.88 -1.11
C ARG A 232 8.79 13.31 0.28
N LEU A 233 8.55 11.99 0.39
CA LEU A 233 8.34 11.33 1.67
C LEU A 233 9.53 11.52 2.62
N ILE A 234 10.76 11.25 2.15
CA ILE A 234 11.98 11.41 2.96
C ILE A 234 12.10 12.85 3.46
N THR A 235 11.87 13.82 2.57
CA THR A 235 11.91 15.25 2.90
C THR A 235 10.86 15.60 3.97
N SER A 236 9.61 15.18 3.79
CA SER A 236 8.54 15.44 4.76
C SER A 236 8.81 14.79 6.11
N LEU A 237 9.31 13.56 6.14
CA LEU A 237 9.71 12.88 7.38
C LEU A 237 10.81 13.65 8.13
N GLY A 238 11.85 14.09 7.43
CA GLY A 238 12.93 14.88 8.03
C GLY A 238 12.44 16.22 8.56
N ARG A 239 11.59 16.93 7.80
CA ARG A 239 10.98 18.21 8.24
C ARG A 239 10.07 18.05 9.46
N SER A 240 9.47 16.89 9.63
CA SER A 240 8.69 16.53 10.83
C SER A 240 9.52 15.88 11.93
N CYS A 241 10.86 15.95 11.87
CA CYS A 241 11.80 15.38 12.85
C CYS A 241 11.69 13.85 13.02
N LEU A 242 11.11 13.13 12.05
CA LEU A 242 10.99 11.66 12.04
C LEU A 242 12.24 11.01 11.43
N TRP A 243 13.40 11.36 11.98
CA TRP A 243 14.71 11.04 11.39
C TRP A 243 14.98 9.56 11.20
N LEU A 244 14.56 8.69 12.13
CA LEU A 244 14.77 7.25 11.98
C LEU A 244 14.10 6.72 10.71
N LYS A 245 12.84 7.12 10.46
CA LYS A 245 12.11 6.74 9.25
C LYS A 245 12.73 7.36 8.00
N ALA A 246 13.09 8.66 8.06
CA ALA A 246 13.74 9.33 6.93
C ALA A 246 15.03 8.62 6.52
N ARG A 247 15.87 8.20 7.48
CA ARG A 247 17.10 7.45 7.24
C ARG A 247 16.84 6.07 6.63
N THR A 248 15.85 5.32 7.16
CA THR A 248 15.46 4.01 6.61
C THR A 248 14.99 4.11 5.15
N HIS A 249 14.12 5.09 4.85
CA HIS A 249 13.64 5.33 3.49
C HIS A 249 14.75 5.82 2.57
N TYR A 250 15.63 6.71 3.03
CA TYR A 250 16.78 7.16 2.25
C TYR A 250 17.74 6.04 1.90
N LYS A 251 18.00 5.12 2.85
CA LYS A 251 18.82 3.92 2.60
C LYS A 251 18.17 2.99 1.58
N SER A 252 16.85 2.80 1.66
CA SER A 252 16.11 2.02 0.66
C SER A 252 16.10 2.70 -0.71
N ALA A 253 15.99 4.02 -0.74
CA ALA A 253 16.08 4.79 -1.97
C ALA A 253 17.47 4.68 -2.63
N LEU A 254 18.55 4.65 -1.85
CA LEU A 254 19.90 4.39 -2.36
C LEU A 254 20.01 3.02 -3.02
N SER A 255 19.51 1.95 -2.38
CA SER A 255 19.56 0.59 -2.95
C SER A 255 18.69 0.42 -4.20
N LEU A 256 17.63 1.21 -4.33
CA LEU A 256 16.78 1.27 -5.51
C LEU A 256 17.38 2.10 -6.66
N GLY A 257 18.47 2.83 -6.44
CA GLY A 257 19.08 3.70 -7.45
C GLY A 257 18.42 5.08 -7.60
N CYS A 258 17.69 5.55 -6.58
CA CYS A 258 17.05 6.87 -6.56
C CYS A 258 18.05 8.04 -6.55
N TYR A 259 19.26 7.79 -6.03
CA TYR A 259 20.34 8.77 -5.96
C TYR A 259 21.55 8.28 -6.75
N PRO A 260 22.40 9.21 -7.24
CA PRO A 260 23.68 8.84 -7.83
C PRO A 260 24.49 7.96 -6.87
N PRO A 261 25.25 6.99 -7.37
CA PRO A 261 26.21 6.28 -6.54
C PRO A 261 27.09 7.28 -5.81
N LEU A 262 27.23 7.10 -4.51
CA LEU A 262 28.26 7.81 -3.76
C LEU A 262 29.60 7.21 -4.21
N GLU A 263 30.13 7.70 -5.34
CA GLU A 263 31.41 7.25 -5.89
C GLU A 263 32.49 7.47 -4.83
N GLY A 264 32.81 6.37 -4.13
CA GLY A 264 33.89 6.29 -3.16
C GLY A 264 35.21 6.34 -3.90
N ASN A 265 35.63 7.54 -4.32
CA ASN A 265 37.02 7.75 -4.59
C ASN A 265 37.72 7.77 -3.22
N LEU A 266 38.23 6.61 -2.78
CA LEU A 266 38.91 6.40 -1.50
C LEU A 266 40.06 7.40 -1.24
N TYR A 267 40.49 8.13 -2.29
CA TYR A 267 41.53 9.16 -2.26
C TYR A 267 41.01 10.61 -2.29
N ARG A 268 39.71 10.84 -2.55
CA ARG A 268 39.11 12.18 -2.55
C ARG A 268 37.99 12.22 -1.54
N LYS A 269 38.24 12.91 -0.43
CA LYS A 269 37.28 13.36 0.58
C LYS A 269 36.29 14.37 -0.02
N LEU A 270 35.54 13.93 -1.03
CA LEU A 270 34.74 14.75 -1.91
C LEU A 270 33.33 14.17 -1.95
N LEU A 271 32.36 14.94 -1.46
CA LEU A 271 30.96 14.64 -1.61
C LEU A 271 30.39 15.42 -2.80
N LEU A 272 29.81 14.70 -3.75
CA LEU A 272 29.08 15.30 -4.87
C LEU A 272 27.59 15.32 -4.52
N VAL A 273 27.00 16.52 -4.44
CA VAL A 273 25.61 16.72 -4.04
C VAL A 273 24.83 17.30 -5.21
N PRO A 274 23.87 16.58 -5.81
CA PRO A 274 23.02 17.14 -6.84
C PRO A 274 22.16 18.31 -6.33
N CYS A 275 22.08 19.40 -7.10
CA CYS A 275 21.37 20.62 -6.71
C CYS A 275 19.83 20.46 -6.60
N TYR A 276 19.28 19.35 -7.08
CA TYR A 276 17.85 19.05 -6.98
C TYR A 276 17.43 18.44 -5.63
N LEU A 277 18.39 18.07 -4.77
CA LEU A 277 18.11 17.48 -3.45
C LEU A 277 17.55 18.52 -2.47
N SER A 278 16.64 18.11 -1.59
CA SER A 278 16.18 18.93 -0.47
C SER A 278 17.26 19.08 0.61
N GLU A 279 17.09 20.03 1.52
CA GLU A 279 17.99 20.20 2.66
C GLU A 279 18.08 18.93 3.53
N ILE A 280 17.00 18.16 3.62
CA ILE A 280 16.96 16.89 4.36
C ILE A 280 17.79 15.84 3.63
N GLU A 281 17.57 15.68 2.33
CA GLU A 281 18.32 14.72 1.50
C GLU A 281 19.83 15.05 1.49
N MET A 282 20.17 16.33 1.37
CA MET A 282 21.56 16.82 1.45
C MET A 282 22.19 16.50 2.82
N LEU A 283 21.46 16.70 3.92
CA LEU A 283 21.96 16.33 5.25
C LEU A 283 22.22 14.83 5.35
N LEU A 284 21.30 13.99 4.90
CA LEU A 284 21.47 12.53 4.91
C LEU A 284 22.69 12.08 4.09
N ALA A 285 22.94 12.72 2.93
CA ALA A 285 24.16 12.49 2.15
C ALA A 285 25.43 12.89 2.93
N ILE A 286 25.40 14.02 3.67
CA ILE A 286 26.51 14.46 4.52
C ILE A 286 26.74 13.49 5.68
N GLU A 287 25.68 12.96 6.31
CA GLU A 287 25.82 11.95 7.38
C GLU A 287 26.55 10.70 6.89
N ILE A 288 26.18 10.18 5.72
CA ILE A 288 26.86 9.03 5.11
C ILE A 288 28.32 9.39 4.81
N PHE A 289 28.57 10.56 4.22
CA PHE A 289 29.92 11.03 3.92
C PHE A 289 30.82 11.12 5.17
N LEU A 290 30.29 11.63 6.29
CA LEU A 290 31.01 11.69 7.56
C LEU A 290 31.36 10.30 8.07
N VAL A 291 30.40 9.39 8.04
CA VAL A 291 30.56 8.02 8.57
C VAL A 291 31.54 7.22 7.70
N SER A 292 31.45 7.33 6.37
CA SER A 292 32.39 6.70 5.44
C SER A 292 33.83 7.21 5.59
N ASN A 293 34.02 8.45 6.07
CA ASN A 293 35.33 9.05 6.29
C ASN A 293 35.75 9.10 7.78
N ALA A 294 35.02 8.41 8.67
CA ALA A 294 35.19 8.56 10.12
C ALA A 294 36.61 8.23 10.61
N SER A 295 37.22 7.16 10.09
CA SER A 295 38.58 6.75 10.45
C SER A 295 39.60 7.86 10.15
N SER A 296 39.46 8.52 9.00
CA SER A 296 40.35 9.59 8.57
C SER A 296 40.15 10.86 9.40
N ILE A 297 38.90 11.22 9.73
CA ILE A 297 38.56 12.41 10.52
C ILE A 297 38.99 12.25 12.00
N GLN A 298 38.94 11.03 12.53
CA GLN A 298 39.28 10.76 13.93
C GLN A 298 40.78 10.50 14.17
N SER A 299 41.56 10.29 13.11
CA SER A 299 42.99 9.97 13.21
C SER A 299 43.82 11.17 13.71
N PRO A 300 44.62 11.02 14.79
CA PRO A 300 45.53 12.07 15.25
C PRO A 300 46.64 12.27 14.20
N GLY A 301 46.60 13.36 13.45
CA GLY A 301 47.58 13.69 12.40
C GLY A 301 47.00 14.07 11.04
N ASN A 302 45.71 13.85 10.79
CA ASN A 302 45.04 14.13 9.50
C ASN A 302 44.26 15.46 9.46
N SER A 303 44.51 16.38 10.41
CA SER A 303 43.78 17.67 10.51
C SER A 303 43.93 18.59 9.29
N THR A 304 44.88 18.31 8.41
CA THR A 304 45.15 19.07 7.17
C THR A 304 44.33 18.61 5.97
N GLN A 305 43.62 17.49 6.06
CA GLN A 305 42.89 16.94 4.93
C GLN A 305 41.53 17.62 4.74
N VAL A 306 41.35 18.28 3.60
CA VAL A 306 40.14 19.07 3.28
C VAL A 306 38.98 18.14 2.91
N LEU A 307 37.91 18.17 3.71
CA LEU A 307 36.62 17.58 3.37
C LEU A 307 35.89 18.55 2.44
N GLN A 308 35.64 18.15 1.19
CA GLN A 308 35.02 19.00 0.17
C GLN A 308 33.61 18.52 -0.16
N ILE A 309 32.71 19.48 -0.38
CA ILE A 309 31.35 19.25 -0.88
C ILE A 309 31.19 20.07 -2.15
N VAL A 310 30.84 19.42 -3.25
CA VAL A 310 30.57 20.07 -4.54
C VAL A 310 29.09 19.97 -4.85
N LEU A 311 28.45 21.13 -5.01
CA LEU A 311 27.04 21.21 -5.38
C LEU A 311 26.92 21.06 -6.91
N LYS A 312 26.66 19.84 -7.37
CA LYS A 312 26.60 19.49 -8.79
C LYS A 312 25.39 20.12 -9.48
N ARG A 313 25.62 20.74 -10.64
CA ARG A 313 24.54 21.18 -11.53
C ARG A 313 23.98 19.96 -12.28
N CYS A 314 22.67 19.94 -12.51
CA CYS A 314 22.02 18.83 -13.21
C CYS A 314 22.21 18.96 -14.71
N GLU A 315 22.74 17.93 -15.39
CA GLU A 315 23.02 17.98 -16.84
C GLU A 315 21.76 18.04 -17.72
N GLU A 316 20.66 17.42 -17.29
CA GLU A 316 19.36 17.46 -17.98
C GLU A 316 18.63 18.81 -17.86
N ASN A 317 19.10 19.71 -16.99
CA ASN A 317 18.48 21.00 -16.68
C ASN A 317 19.37 22.18 -17.06
N LYS A 318 19.98 22.16 -18.26
CA LYS A 318 20.71 23.34 -18.80
C LYS A 318 19.82 24.58 -18.97
N SER A 319 18.50 24.46 -18.78
CA SER A 319 17.50 25.54 -18.82
C SER A 319 16.97 26.02 -17.46
N ARG A 320 17.39 25.43 -16.33
CA ARG A 320 16.99 25.96 -15.00
C ARG A 320 17.66 27.31 -14.73
N SER A 321 16.91 28.24 -14.16
CA SER A 321 17.40 29.60 -13.88
C SER A 321 18.55 29.57 -12.88
N GLU A 322 19.44 30.56 -12.91
CA GLU A 322 20.47 30.72 -11.87
C GLU A 322 19.85 30.85 -10.47
N ASP A 323 18.60 31.34 -10.38
CA ASP A 323 17.86 31.45 -9.13
C ASP A 323 17.61 30.08 -8.47
N ASP A 324 17.29 29.04 -9.24
CA ASP A 324 17.09 27.67 -8.72
C ASP A 324 18.37 27.09 -8.12
N TYR A 325 19.52 27.41 -8.74
CA TYR A 325 20.82 26.95 -8.26
C TYR A 325 21.25 27.72 -7.01
N GLN A 326 20.95 29.02 -6.94
CA GLN A 326 21.14 29.81 -5.74
C GLN A 326 20.27 29.30 -4.58
N ALA A 327 19.02 28.92 -4.83
CA ALA A 327 18.18 28.26 -3.83
C ALA A 327 18.74 26.90 -3.38
N ALA A 328 19.47 26.18 -4.24
CA ALA A 328 20.18 24.96 -3.86
C ALA A 328 21.36 25.22 -2.92
N VAL A 329 22.07 26.34 -3.10
CA VAL A 329 23.12 26.80 -2.17
C VAL A 329 22.55 27.04 -0.78
N GLU A 330 21.41 27.74 -0.70
CA GLU A 330 20.74 28.01 0.58
C GLU A 330 20.29 26.72 1.28
N ARG A 331 19.73 25.76 0.52
CA ARG A 331 19.37 24.43 1.03
C ARG A 331 20.57 23.67 1.57
N LEU A 332 21.74 23.76 0.93
CA LEU A 332 22.97 23.11 1.41
C LEU A 332 23.44 23.72 2.74
N ILE A 333 23.40 25.05 2.87
CA ILE A 333 23.73 25.75 4.11
C ILE A 333 22.74 25.37 5.21
N LEU A 334 21.45 25.28 4.88
CA LEU A 334 20.41 24.87 5.80
C LEU A 334 20.60 23.42 6.26
N ALA A 335 20.94 22.49 5.37
CA ALA A 335 21.24 21.10 5.70
C ALA A 335 22.31 20.99 6.80
N ALA A 336 23.43 21.72 6.65
CA ALA A 336 24.50 21.76 7.65
C ALA A 336 24.04 22.32 9.00
N ARG A 337 23.08 23.27 9.00
CA ARG A 337 22.51 23.88 10.22
C ARG A 337 21.45 23.03 10.91
N ILE A 338 20.73 22.18 10.17
CA ILE A 338 19.73 21.24 10.71
C ILE A 338 20.42 20.10 11.47
N SER A 339 21.64 19.73 11.05
CA SER A 339 22.45 18.74 11.75
C SER A 339 22.59 19.05 13.24
N ASP A 340 22.58 18.00 14.05
CA ASP A 340 22.86 18.08 15.48
C ASP A 340 23.94 17.04 15.87
N PRO A 341 25.16 17.47 16.25
CA PRO A 341 25.68 18.85 16.27
C PRO A 341 25.66 19.56 14.92
N LYS A 342 25.59 20.90 14.93
CA LYS A 342 25.66 21.71 13.71
C LYS A 342 26.99 21.51 12.99
N LEU A 343 26.91 21.41 11.67
CA LEU A 343 28.06 21.33 10.79
C LEU A 343 28.37 22.72 10.22
N PHE A 344 29.66 23.02 10.04
CA PHE A 344 30.11 24.28 9.49
C PHE A 344 30.71 24.06 8.11
N ILE A 345 30.08 24.62 7.08
CA ILE A 345 30.58 24.62 5.71
C ILE A 345 31.02 26.03 5.31
N LYS A 346 32.15 26.14 4.62
CA LYS A 346 32.70 27.41 4.12
C LYS A 346 32.80 27.34 2.61
N HIS A 347 32.33 28.38 1.92
CA HIS A 347 32.52 28.48 0.47
C HIS A 347 34.01 28.65 0.16
N VAL A 348 34.52 27.87 -0.79
CA VAL A 348 35.94 27.87 -1.17
C VAL A 348 36.11 28.55 -2.53
N THR A 349 35.45 28.02 -3.55
CA THR A 349 35.64 28.46 -4.93
C THR A 349 34.49 27.98 -5.82
N VAL A 350 34.47 28.46 -7.06
CA VAL A 350 33.65 27.95 -8.14
C VAL A 350 34.55 27.16 -9.09
N ASN A 351 34.18 25.91 -9.41
CA ASN A 351 34.98 25.08 -10.29
C ASN A 351 34.81 25.45 -11.77
N VAL A 352 35.58 24.80 -12.66
CA VAL A 352 35.52 25.00 -14.12
C VAL A 352 34.14 24.78 -14.73
N ASN A 353 33.28 24.01 -14.06
CA ASN A 353 31.91 23.72 -14.49
C ASN A 353 30.88 24.70 -13.89
N LYS A 354 31.32 25.81 -13.29
CA LYS A 354 30.47 26.78 -12.57
C LYS A 354 29.71 26.16 -11.38
N GLU A 355 30.25 25.11 -10.77
CA GLU A 355 29.69 24.48 -9.59
C GLU A 355 30.36 25.04 -8.31
N GLN A 356 29.55 25.30 -7.29
CA GLN A 356 29.99 25.82 -6.01
C GLN A 356 30.71 24.72 -5.20
N VAL A 357 31.91 25.04 -4.72
CA VAL A 357 32.74 24.14 -3.92
C VAL A 357 32.82 24.66 -2.49
N TYR A 358 32.50 23.80 -1.54
CA TYR A 358 32.53 24.08 -0.10
C TYR A 358 33.54 23.19 0.59
N SER A 359 34.14 23.70 1.67
CA SER A 359 34.90 22.91 2.64
C SER A 359 34.08 22.68 3.90
N LEU A 360 33.96 21.43 4.32
CA LEU A 360 33.38 21.06 5.62
C LEU A 360 34.46 21.17 6.70
N GLU A 361 34.19 21.97 7.74
CA GLU A 361 35.15 22.24 8.80
C GLU A 361 35.42 20.99 9.65
N HIS A 362 36.70 20.61 9.74
CA HIS A 362 37.14 19.40 10.41
C HIS A 362 36.67 19.31 11.87
N CYS A 363 36.76 20.40 12.64
CA CYS A 363 36.33 20.42 14.04
C CYS A 363 34.83 20.12 14.20
N SER A 364 34.01 20.65 13.29
CA SER A 364 32.56 20.42 13.29
C SER A 364 32.21 18.96 12.96
N ALA A 365 32.89 18.39 11.95
CA ALA A 365 32.76 16.99 11.56
C ALA A 365 33.21 16.03 12.68
N LEU A 366 34.36 16.33 13.32
CA LEU A 366 34.87 15.56 14.44
C LEU A 366 33.92 15.58 15.64
N LYS A 367 33.34 16.75 15.96
CA LYS A 367 32.34 16.89 17.01
C LYS A 367 31.10 16.04 16.71
N TRP A 368 30.58 16.14 15.49
CA TRP A 368 29.43 15.35 15.06
C TRP A 368 29.68 13.85 15.20
N LEU A 369 30.83 13.36 14.72
CA LEU A 369 31.18 11.94 14.82
C LEU A 369 31.32 11.48 16.28
N LYS A 370 31.90 12.29 17.17
CA LYS A 370 32.00 11.92 18.60
C LYS A 370 30.63 11.68 19.24
N GLU A 371 29.63 12.47 18.87
CA GLU A 371 28.28 12.38 19.45
C GLU A 371 27.41 11.32 18.76
N ASN A 372 27.56 11.15 17.43
CA ASN A 372 26.61 10.38 16.63
C ASN A 372 27.12 9.02 16.11
N MET A 373 28.43 8.77 16.10
CA MET A 373 28.99 7.59 15.42
C MET A 373 28.42 6.25 15.90
N LYS A 374 28.04 6.12 17.17
CA LYS A 374 27.48 4.87 17.72
C LYS A 374 26.19 4.44 17.01
N TRP A 375 25.28 5.37 16.74
CA TRP A 375 24.04 5.07 16.01
C TRP A 375 24.23 5.22 14.50
N ALA A 376 24.99 6.23 14.07
CA ALA A 376 25.20 6.53 12.65
C ALA A 376 25.95 5.39 11.96
N GLY A 377 26.94 4.79 12.63
CA GLY A 377 27.60 3.58 12.16
C GLY A 377 26.62 2.43 11.95
N LYS A 378 25.71 2.18 12.91
CA LYS A 378 24.66 1.15 12.79
C LYS A 378 23.74 1.37 11.59
N VAL A 379 23.34 2.62 11.36
CA VAL A 379 22.40 2.96 10.28
C VAL A 379 23.10 2.90 8.92
N TRP A 380 24.31 3.45 8.80
CA TRP A 380 24.93 3.73 7.51
C TRP A 380 26.00 2.73 7.08
N LEU A 381 26.71 2.06 8.00
CA LEU A 381 27.75 1.07 7.64
C LEU A 381 27.21 -0.35 7.53
N PHE A 382 26.23 -0.71 8.35
CA PHE A 382 25.73 -2.08 8.38
C PHE A 382 24.50 -2.21 7.51
N SER A 383 24.58 -3.01 6.46
CA SER A 383 23.41 -3.51 5.74
C SER A 383 22.70 -4.48 6.67
N ASN A 384 21.51 -4.14 7.18
CA ASN A 384 20.61 -5.19 7.64
C ASN A 384 20.14 -5.88 6.36
N HIS A 385 20.71 -7.05 6.11
CA HIS A 385 20.25 -8.00 5.10
C HIS A 385 18.90 -8.59 5.51
#